data_AF-A0A310S6J7-F1
#
_entry.id   AF-A0A310S6J7-F1
#
_cell.length_a   1.000
_cell.length_b   1.000
_cell.length_c   1.000
_cell.angle_alpha   90.00
_cell.angle_beta   90.00
_cell.angle_gamma   90.00
#
_symmetry.space_group_name_H-M   'P 1'
#
loop_
_entity.id
_entity.type
_entity.pdbx_description
1 polymer ?
#
loop_
_entity_poly.entity_id
_entity_poly.type
_entity_poly.pdbx_seq_one_letter_code
_entity_poly.pdbx_strand_id
1 'polypeptide(L)'
;GDWKLFFLTAYYLLFSIYMYSMITILNTSNYIISHINFQYHILNHYVIRLAKLSVHNDRVGYQEAMYKEIVNLVQMHDKILKFSNKMLAYADIGMLALLFSIIQMFLCIAGFVIFNVQPADNLRMASSLIPMIVFAVNICSNGQRVKDESERVYYNLLECGWYN
;
A
#
# COMPACT_ATOMS: atom_id res chain seq x y z
N GLY A 1 38.64 23.21 -9.56
CA GLY A 1 38.36 22.15 -10.55
C GLY A 1 37.63 21.00 -9.90
N ASP A 2 38.23 20.41 -8.87
CA ASP A 2 37.92 19.01 -8.51
C ASP A 2 36.82 18.83 -7.47
N TRP A 3 36.70 19.76 -6.51
CA TRP A 3 35.66 19.67 -5.48
C TRP A 3 34.24 19.69 -6.06
N LYS A 4 33.98 20.53 -7.06
CA LYS A 4 32.67 20.60 -7.73
C LYS A 4 32.32 19.29 -8.42
N LEU A 5 33.29 18.68 -9.10
CA LEU A 5 33.09 17.38 -9.76
C LEU A 5 32.79 16.31 -8.71
N PHE A 6 33.60 16.21 -7.65
CA PHE A 6 33.39 15.26 -6.56
C PHE A 6 32.00 15.37 -5.92
N PHE A 7 31.55 16.58 -5.58
CA PHE A 7 30.19 16.80 -5.05
C PHE A 7 29.10 16.37 -6.03
N LEU A 8 29.28 16.64 -7.32
CA LEU A 8 28.32 16.25 -8.35
C LEU A 8 28.23 14.72 -8.49
N THR A 9 29.37 14.02 -8.51
CA THR A 9 29.40 12.55 -8.60
C THR A 9 28.79 11.91 -7.37
N ALA A 10 29.11 12.41 -6.17
CA ALA A 10 28.53 11.94 -4.92
C ALA A 10 27.00 12.14 -4.90
N TYR A 11 26.51 13.30 -5.35
CA TYR A 11 25.09 13.59 -5.46
C TYR A 11 24.36 12.58 -6.37
N TYR A 12 24.87 12.33 -7.58
CA TYR A 12 24.23 11.40 -8.52
C TYR A 12 24.24 9.95 -8.01
N LEU A 13 25.30 9.53 -7.32
CA LEU A 13 25.41 8.19 -6.75
C LEU A 13 24.39 8.01 -5.61
N LEU A 14 24.29 8.98 -4.70
CA LEU A 14 23.27 8.98 -3.64
C LEU A 14 21.86 9.02 -4.21
N PHE A 15 21.61 9.86 -5.22
CA PHE A 15 20.32 9.93 -5.90
C PHE A 15 19.94 8.60 -6.54
N SER A 16 20.89 7.90 -7.17
CA SER A 16 20.64 6.60 -7.81
C SER A 16 20.29 5.51 -6.80
N ILE A 17 21.01 5.46 -5.67
CA ILE A 17 20.71 4.53 -4.56
C ILE A 17 19.31 4.82 -3.98
N TYR A 18 18.99 6.10 -3.79
CA TYR A 18 17.69 6.54 -3.32
C TYR A 18 16.57 6.11 -4.28
N MET A 19 16.72 6.40 -5.57
CA MET A 19 15.73 6.01 -6.59
C MET A 19 15.51 4.50 -6.64
N TYR A 20 16.59 3.71 -6.57
CA TYR A 20 16.49 2.25 -6.52
C TYR A 20 15.74 1.76 -5.27
N SER A 21 16.03 2.35 -4.11
CA SER A 21 15.37 2.02 -2.85
C SER A 21 13.87 2.33 -2.91
N MET A 22 13.51 3.50 -3.44
CA MET A 22 12.13 3.92 -3.63
C MET A 22 11.36 2.99 -4.56
N ILE A 23 11.95 2.61 -5.70
CA ILE A 23 11.34 1.65 -6.64
C ILE A 23 11.13 0.29 -5.96
N THR A 24 12.11 -0.18 -5.19
CA THR A 24 12.02 -1.47 -4.48
C THR A 24 10.90 -1.46 -3.45
N ILE A 25 10.79 -0.39 -2.65
CA ILE A 25 9.72 -0.21 -1.66
C ILE A 25 8.35 -0.13 -2.36
N LEU A 26 8.23 0.62 -3.46
CA LEU A 26 7.00 0.70 -4.23
C LEU A 26 6.57 -0.67 -4.77
N ASN A 27 7.47 -1.40 -5.41
CA ASN A 27 7.14 -2.71 -5.96
C ASN A 27 6.75 -3.70 -4.86
N THR A 28 7.47 -3.70 -3.74
CA THR A 28 7.19 -4.57 -2.60
C THR A 28 5.83 -4.23 -1.97
N SER A 29 5.54 -2.94 -1.76
CA SER A 29 4.25 -2.50 -1.23
C SER A 29 3.10 -2.84 -2.18
N ASN A 30 3.23 -2.57 -3.48
CA ASN A 30 2.23 -2.93 -4.48
C ASN A 30 1.95 -4.44 -4.50
N TYR A 31 2.98 -5.27 -4.39
CA TYR A 31 2.83 -6.72 -4.29
C TYR A 31 2.04 -7.12 -3.04
N ILE A 32 2.41 -6.59 -1.87
CA ILE A 32 1.73 -6.87 -0.59
C ILE A 32 0.26 -6.44 -0.64
N ILE A 33 -0.02 -5.22 -1.12
CA ILE A 33 -1.39 -4.70 -1.25
C ILE A 33 -2.20 -5.55 -2.23
N SER A 34 -1.62 -5.91 -3.38
CA SER A 34 -2.30 -6.79 -4.35
C SER A 34 -2.65 -8.15 -3.74
N HIS A 35 -1.75 -8.71 -2.94
CA HIS A 35 -1.98 -9.96 -2.23
C HIS A 35 -3.10 -9.82 -1.18
N ILE A 36 -3.12 -8.73 -0.40
CA ILE A 36 -4.20 -8.45 0.58
C ILE A 36 -5.55 -8.29 -0.14
N ASN A 37 -5.59 -7.52 -1.23
CA ASN A 37 -6.80 -7.32 -2.02
C ASN A 37 -7.32 -8.64 -2.60
N PHE A 38 -6.42 -9.49 -3.08
CA PHE A 38 -6.79 -10.82 -3.57
C PHE A 38 -7.40 -11.69 -2.45
N GLN A 39 -6.85 -11.63 -1.24
CA GLN A 39 -7.42 -12.34 -0.09
C GLN A 39 -8.80 -11.82 0.31
N TYR A 40 -9.00 -10.49 0.34
CA TYR A 40 -10.31 -9.89 0.57
C TYR A 40 -11.32 -10.24 -0.54
N HIS A 41 -10.87 -10.28 -1.79
CA HIS A 41 -11.71 -10.69 -2.92
C HIS A 41 -12.20 -12.14 -2.76
N ILE A 42 -11.31 -13.06 -2.38
CA ILE A 42 -11.67 -14.44 -2.06
C ILE A 42 -12.68 -14.48 -0.91
N LEU A 43 -12.39 -13.77 0.20
CA LEU A 43 -13.28 -13.71 1.35
C LEU A 43 -14.68 -13.23 0.96
N ASN A 44 -14.74 -12.20 0.13
CA ASN A 44 -15.99 -11.64 -0.37
C ASN A 44 -16.79 -12.66 -1.19
N HIS A 45 -16.12 -13.43 -2.05
CA HIS A 45 -16.76 -14.50 -2.81
C HIS A 45 -17.32 -15.60 -1.89
N TYR A 46 -16.61 -15.95 -0.81
CA TYR A 46 -17.12 -16.88 0.20
C TYR A 46 -18.35 -16.34 0.93
N VAL A 47 -18.36 -15.06 1.32
CA VAL A 47 -19.54 -14.40 1.93
C VAL A 47 -20.75 -14.52 1.02
N ILE A 48 -20.63 -14.13 -0.25
CA ILE A 48 -21.74 -14.16 -1.22
C ILE A 48 -22.23 -15.59 -1.43
N ARG A 49 -21.33 -16.57 -1.50
CA ARG A 49 -21.68 -17.99 -1.65
C ARG A 49 -22.45 -18.50 -0.41
N LEU A 50 -21.98 -18.17 0.79
CA LEU A 50 -22.65 -18.54 2.05
C LEU A 50 -24.05 -17.94 2.13
N ALA A 51 -24.18 -16.65 1.79
CA ALA A 51 -25.46 -15.95 1.75
C ALA A 51 -26.47 -16.68 0.86
N LYS A 52 -26.07 -17.02 -0.38
CA LYS A 52 -26.93 -17.75 -1.33
C LYS A 52 -27.33 -19.14 -0.83
N LEU A 53 -26.41 -19.85 -0.18
CA LEU A 53 -26.70 -21.17 0.36
C LEU A 53 -27.72 -21.06 1.51
N SER A 54 -27.58 -20.06 2.38
CA SER A 54 -28.42 -19.88 3.56
C SER A 54 -29.91 -19.73 3.24
N VAL A 55 -30.24 -19.11 2.10
CA VAL A 55 -31.62 -18.87 1.66
C VAL A 55 -32.34 -20.14 1.20
N HIS A 56 -31.63 -21.24 0.91
CA HIS A 56 -32.19 -22.39 0.17
C HIS A 56 -32.27 -23.73 0.93
N ASN A 57 -31.91 -23.79 2.22
CA ASN A 57 -31.82 -25.08 2.92
C ASN A 57 -32.28 -25.06 4.39
N ASP A 58 -33.41 -25.74 4.66
CA ASP A 58 -33.95 -25.99 6.02
C ASP A 58 -33.64 -27.42 6.56
N ARG A 59 -32.60 -28.09 6.04
CA ARG A 59 -32.32 -29.48 6.43
C ARG A 59 -31.69 -29.57 7.83
N VAL A 60 -32.14 -30.53 8.62
CA VAL A 60 -31.52 -30.89 9.92
C VAL A 60 -30.07 -31.34 9.67
N GLY A 61 -29.09 -30.62 10.24
CA GLY A 61 -27.64 -30.77 9.98
C GLY A 61 -27.03 -29.66 9.12
N TYR A 62 -27.85 -28.88 8.41
CA TYR A 62 -27.43 -27.73 7.63
C TYR A 62 -26.89 -26.59 8.50
N GLN A 63 -27.51 -26.35 9.66
CA GLN A 63 -27.07 -25.33 10.62
C GLN A 63 -25.65 -25.59 11.15
N GLU A 64 -25.29 -26.85 11.43
CA GLU A 64 -23.95 -27.18 11.91
C GLU A 64 -22.89 -27.02 10.81
N ALA A 65 -23.24 -27.40 9.57
CA ALA A 65 -22.38 -27.17 8.42
C ALA A 65 -22.18 -25.66 8.15
N MET A 66 -23.26 -24.88 8.20
CA MET A 66 -23.22 -23.42 8.05
C MET A 66 -22.40 -22.75 9.14
N TYR A 67 -22.56 -23.19 10.40
CA TYR A 67 -21.74 -22.70 11.51
C TYR A 67 -20.25 -22.94 11.25
N LYS A 68 -19.86 -24.15 10.81
CA LYS A 68 -18.46 -24.46 10.47
C LYS A 68 -17.92 -23.57 9.36
N GLU A 69 -18.72 -23.30 8.32
CA GLU A 69 -18.34 -22.41 7.22
C GLU A 69 -18.19 -20.94 7.68
N ILE A 70 -19.09 -20.44 8.53
CA ILE A 70 -18.97 -19.11 9.13
C ILE A 70 -17.70 -19.02 9.99
N VAL A 71 -17.44 -20.02 10.84
CA VAL A 71 -16.22 -20.07 11.65
C VAL A 71 -14.97 -20.04 10.77
N ASN A 72 -14.94 -20.81 9.68
CA ASN A 72 -13.83 -20.78 8.72
C ASN A 72 -13.66 -19.39 8.10
N LEU A 73 -14.75 -18.72 7.75
CA LEU A 73 -14.73 -17.37 7.17
C LEU A 73 -14.15 -16.34 8.15
N VAL A 74 -14.56 -16.40 9.42
CA VAL A 74 -14.02 -15.54 10.49
C VAL A 74 -12.53 -15.82 10.70
N GLN A 75 -12.12 -17.09 10.70
CA GLN A 75 -10.70 -17.45 10.81
C GLN A 75 -9.87 -16.96 9.61
N MET A 76 -10.42 -16.99 8.39
CA MET A 76 -9.76 -16.40 7.23
C MET A 76 -9.62 -14.89 7.37
N HIS A 77 -10.68 -14.19 7.77
CA HIS A 77 -10.64 -12.76 8.01
C HIS A 77 -9.61 -12.38 9.10
N ASP A 78 -9.56 -13.11 10.22
CA ASP A 78 -8.57 -12.90 11.28
C ASP A 78 -7.12 -13.10 10.78
N LYS A 79 -6.88 -14.09 9.91
CA LYS A 79 -5.57 -14.28 9.29
C LYS A 79 -5.19 -13.11 8.37
N ILE A 80 -6.12 -12.60 7.57
CA ILE A 80 -5.91 -11.43 6.71
C ILE A 80 -5.58 -10.21 7.58
N LEU A 81 -6.32 -10.01 8.67
CA LEU A 81 -6.14 -8.87 9.58
C LEU A 81 -4.79 -8.95 10.30
N LYS A 82 -4.39 -10.13 10.79
CA LYS A 82 -3.05 -10.37 11.36
C LYS A 82 -1.93 -10.12 10.36
N PHE A 83 -2.12 -10.55 9.11
CA PHE A 83 -1.15 -10.30 8.05
C PHE A 83 -1.05 -8.79 7.73
N SER A 84 -2.19 -8.11 7.54
CA SER A 84 -2.25 -6.67 7.31
C SER A 84 -1.59 -5.88 8.43
N ASN A 85 -1.85 -6.23 9.70
CA ASN A 85 -1.20 -5.60 10.85
C ASN A 85 0.31 -5.80 10.88
N LYS A 86 0.81 -6.99 10.51
CA LYS A 86 2.26 -7.21 10.36
C LYS A 86 2.83 -6.38 9.21
N MET A 87 2.05 -6.16 8.15
CA MET A 87 2.46 -5.34 7.01
C MET A 87 2.44 -3.84 7.31
N LEU A 88 1.62 -3.37 8.26
CA LEU A 88 1.71 -2.01 8.79
C LEU A 88 3.06 -1.72 9.44
N ALA A 89 3.71 -2.70 10.07
CA ALA A 89 5.08 -2.53 10.57
C ALA A 89 6.10 -2.33 9.43
N TYR A 90 5.82 -2.83 8.21
CA TYR A 90 6.61 -2.50 7.02
C TYR A 90 6.23 -1.12 6.44
N ALA A 91 5.02 -0.63 6.69
CA ALA A 91 4.64 0.73 6.34
C ALA A 91 5.45 1.76 7.15
N ASP A 92 5.88 1.46 8.38
CA ASP A 92 6.81 2.29 9.15
C ASP A 92 8.15 2.48 8.42
N ILE A 93 8.66 1.43 7.74
CA ILE A 93 9.85 1.53 6.88
C ILE A 93 9.58 2.42 5.66
N GLY A 94 8.39 2.31 5.08
CA GLY A 94 7.94 3.20 4.00
C GLY A 94 7.86 4.67 4.42
N MET A 95 7.37 4.94 5.63
CA MET A 95 7.33 6.28 6.23
C MET A 95 8.73 6.82 6.52
N LEU A 96 9.65 5.96 6.95
CA LEU A 96 11.06 6.31 7.12
C LEU A 96 11.70 6.71 5.78
N ALA A 97 11.42 5.97 4.70
CA ALA A 97 11.89 6.31 3.36
C ALA A 97 11.30 7.65 2.89
N LEU A 98 10.03 7.92 3.19
CA LEU A 98 9.38 9.20 2.91
C LEU A 98 10.02 10.36 3.68
N LEU A 99 10.42 10.15 4.94
CA LEU A 99 11.17 11.12 5.74
C LEU A 99 12.54 11.44 5.12
N PHE A 100 13.31 10.41 4.72
CA PHE A 100 14.59 10.60 4.03
C PHE A 100 14.42 11.37 2.71
N SER A 101 13.34 11.08 2.01
CA SER A 101 12.96 11.81 0.80
C SER A 101 12.79 13.31 1.12
N ILE A 102 12.05 13.65 2.17
CA ILE A 102 11.75 15.05 2.56
C ILE A 102 13.03 15.80 2.91
N ILE A 103 13.93 15.15 3.65
CA ILE A 103 15.25 15.72 3.99
C ILE A 103 16.07 15.97 2.72
N GLN A 104 16.08 15.02 1.78
CA GLN A 104 16.76 15.18 0.49
C GLN A 104 16.20 16.38 -0.31
N MET A 105 14.86 16.53 -0.35
CA MET A 105 14.24 17.68 -0.99
C MET A 105 14.67 18.99 -0.34
N PHE A 106 14.69 19.05 0.99
CA PHE A 106 15.13 20.23 1.72
C PHE A 106 16.58 20.60 1.40
N LEU A 107 17.48 19.61 1.31
CA LEU A 107 18.88 19.81 0.91
C LEU A 107 18.99 20.32 -0.54
N CYS A 108 18.20 19.79 -1.47
CA CYS A 108 18.16 20.25 -2.86
C CYS A 108 17.70 21.71 -2.96
N ILE A 109 16.64 22.08 -2.25
CA ILE A 109 16.10 23.45 -2.23
C ILE A 109 17.08 24.41 -1.54
N ALA A 110 17.67 24.03 -0.42
CA ALA A 110 18.67 24.85 0.28
C ALA A 110 19.92 25.07 -0.59
N GLY A 111 20.39 24.03 -1.28
CA GLY A 111 21.47 24.16 -2.26
C GLY A 111 21.10 25.12 -3.40
N PHE A 112 19.88 25.04 -3.92
CA PHE A 112 19.39 25.95 -4.96
C PHE A 112 19.40 27.42 -4.52
N VAL A 113 18.91 27.71 -3.32
CA VAL A 113 18.89 29.06 -2.74
C VAL A 113 20.30 29.62 -2.50
N ILE A 114 21.22 28.77 -2.00
CA ILE A 114 22.58 29.20 -1.66
C ILE A 114 23.45 29.40 -2.91
N PHE A 115 23.32 28.54 -3.92
CA PHE A 115 24.20 28.58 -5.10
C PHE A 115 23.68 29.45 -6.26
N ASN A 116 22.52 30.10 -6.10
CA ASN A 116 21.96 31.12 -6.99
C ASN A 116 21.93 30.67 -8.48
N VAL A 117 21.28 29.54 -8.70
CA VAL A 117 21.51 28.68 -9.87
C VAL A 117 20.58 29.03 -11.06
N GLN A 118 21.11 28.95 -12.28
CA GLN A 118 20.44 29.28 -13.55
C GLN A 118 19.30 28.30 -13.93
N PRO A 119 18.35 28.70 -14.81
CA PRO A 119 17.14 27.91 -15.16
C PRO A 119 17.39 26.49 -15.72
N ALA A 120 18.60 26.16 -16.17
CA ALA A 120 18.97 24.81 -16.58
C ALA A 120 18.94 23.79 -15.41
N ASP A 121 19.04 24.26 -14.17
CA ASP A 121 19.01 23.42 -12.96
C ASP A 121 17.59 23.14 -12.44
N ASN A 122 16.56 23.73 -13.06
CA ASN A 122 15.15 23.39 -12.80
C ASN A 122 14.85 21.91 -13.08
N LEU A 123 15.55 21.29 -14.03
CA LEU A 123 15.43 19.86 -14.33
C LEU A 123 15.88 18.98 -13.17
N ARG A 124 16.86 19.42 -12.37
CA ARG A 124 17.35 18.67 -11.19
C ARG A 124 16.38 18.75 -10.01
N MET A 125 15.71 19.90 -9.86
CA MET A 125 14.60 20.03 -8.90
C MET A 125 13.40 19.19 -9.34
N ALA A 126 13.01 19.26 -10.61
CA ALA A 126 11.91 18.46 -11.14
C ALA A 126 12.19 16.95 -11.01
N SER A 127 13.42 16.50 -11.32
CA SER A 127 13.78 15.09 -11.23
C SER A 127 13.83 14.54 -9.81
N SER A 128 13.95 15.39 -8.79
CA SER A 128 13.88 14.99 -7.37
C SER A 128 12.47 15.08 -6.79
N LEU A 129 11.67 16.07 -7.21
CA LEU A 129 10.29 16.27 -6.76
C LEU A 129 9.32 15.24 -7.34
N ILE A 130 9.41 14.95 -8.65
CA ILE A 130 8.45 14.07 -9.34
C ILE A 130 8.42 12.66 -8.72
N PRO A 131 9.56 11.95 -8.53
CA PRO A 131 9.55 10.61 -7.95
C PRO A 131 8.92 10.57 -6.56
N MET A 132 9.08 11.65 -5.81
CA MET A 132 8.57 11.76 -4.47
C MET A 132 7.05 11.91 -4.42
N ILE A 133 6.50 12.77 -5.29
CA ILE A 133 5.05 12.91 -5.46
C ILE A 133 4.46 11.58 -5.94
N VAL A 134 5.10 10.93 -6.92
CA VAL A 134 4.67 9.61 -7.41
C VAL A 134 4.67 8.57 -6.29
N PHE A 135 5.70 8.57 -5.44
CA PHE A 135 5.78 7.66 -4.29
C PHE A 135 4.64 7.88 -3.29
N ALA A 136 4.40 9.14 -2.91
CA ALA A 136 3.34 9.49 -1.98
C ALA A 136 1.96 9.11 -2.54
N VAL A 137 1.68 9.47 -3.79
CA VAL A 137 0.42 9.12 -4.47
C VAL A 137 0.24 7.61 -4.55
N ASN A 138 1.30 6.84 -4.81
CA ASN A 138 1.20 5.38 -4.88
C ASN A 138 0.87 4.76 -3.51
N ILE A 139 1.54 5.20 -2.44
CA ILE A 139 1.23 4.74 -1.07
C ILE A 139 -0.23 5.07 -0.72
N CYS A 140 -0.67 6.30 -0.94
CA CYS A 140 -2.05 6.72 -0.65
C CYS A 140 -3.06 5.92 -1.48
N SER A 141 -2.81 5.75 -2.79
CA SER A 141 -3.70 4.99 -3.68
C SER A 141 -3.79 3.53 -3.26
N ASN A 142 -2.69 2.93 -2.81
CA ASN A 142 -2.69 1.56 -2.34
C ASN A 142 -3.43 1.40 -1.00
N GLY A 143 -3.24 2.35 -0.07
CA GLY A 143 -4.02 2.38 1.17
C GLY A 143 -5.52 2.48 0.91
N GLN A 144 -5.92 3.34 -0.04
CA GLN A 144 -7.31 3.46 -0.46
C GLN A 144 -7.85 2.14 -1.05
N ARG A 145 -7.10 1.45 -1.92
CA ARG A 145 -7.53 0.17 -2.49
C ARG A 145 -7.81 -0.90 -1.43
N VAL A 146 -6.96 -1.01 -0.40
CA VAL A 146 -7.17 -1.96 0.70
C VAL A 146 -8.42 -1.60 1.47
N LYS A 147 -8.63 -0.30 1.75
CA LYS A 147 -9.84 0.18 2.40
C LYS A 147 -11.09 -0.18 1.60
N ASP A 148 -11.11 0.12 0.30
CA ASP A 148 -12.27 -0.11 -0.57
C ASP A 148 -12.66 -1.59 -0.61
N GLU A 149 -11.70 -2.51 -0.72
CA GLU A 149 -11.99 -3.96 -0.72
C GLU A 149 -12.43 -4.46 0.68
N SER A 150 -11.90 -3.89 1.76
CA SER A 150 -12.37 -4.22 3.11
C SER A 150 -13.81 -3.75 3.36
N GLU A 151 -14.17 -2.56 2.88
CA GLU A 151 -15.52 -2.00 2.97
C GLU A 151 -16.51 -2.82 2.13
N ARG A 152 -16.09 -3.29 0.95
CA ARG A 152 -16.92 -4.18 0.12
C ARG A 152 -17.33 -5.46 0.85
N VAL A 153 -16.43 -6.08 1.63
CA VAL A 153 -16.78 -7.25 2.45
C VAL A 153 -17.83 -6.88 3.51
N TYR A 154 -17.68 -5.72 4.17
CA TYR A 154 -18.63 -5.21 5.14
C TYR A 154 -20.03 -5.00 4.54
N TYR A 155 -20.12 -4.31 3.38
CA TYR A 155 -21.40 -4.07 2.72
C TYR A 155 -22.06 -5.38 2.26
N ASN A 156 -21.30 -6.33 1.70
CA ASN A 156 -21.86 -7.62 1.28
C ASN A 156 -22.34 -8.47 2.47
N LEU A 157 -21.72 -8.34 3.64
CA LEU A 157 -22.22 -8.95 4.88
C LEU A 157 -23.52 -8.30 5.37
N LEU A 158 -23.69 -6.99 5.20
CA LEU A 158 -24.94 -6.32 5.54
C LEU A 158 -26.08 -6.70 4.58
N GLU A 159 -25.77 -6.76 3.29
CA GLU A 159 -26.74 -7.05 2.22
C GLU A 159 -27.04 -8.54 2.06
N CYS A 160 -26.41 -9.43 2.82
CA CYS A 160 -26.58 -10.88 2.68
C CYS A 160 -27.97 -11.41 3.10
N GLY A 161 -28.87 -10.53 3.56
CA GLY A 161 -30.24 -10.90 3.89
C GLY A 161 -30.37 -11.69 5.19
N TRP A 162 -29.40 -11.56 6.10
CA TRP A 162 -29.38 -12.26 7.40
C TRP A 162 -30.61 -11.99 8.30
N TYR A 163 -31.39 -10.97 7.99
CA TYR A 163 -32.60 -10.55 8.71
C TYR A 163 -33.90 -11.14 8.14
N ASN A 164 -33.85 -11.81 6.99
CA ASN A 164 -34.99 -12.51 6.38
C ASN A 164 -35.06 -13.96 6.87
#